data_AF-A0A2E5U8Y9-F1
#
_entry.id   AF-A0A2E5U8Y9-F1
#
_cell.length_a   1.000
_cell.length_b   1.000
_cell.length_c   1.000
_cell.angle_alpha   90.00
_cell.angle_beta   90.00
_cell.angle_gamma   90.00
#
_symmetry.space_group_name_H-M   'P 1'
#
loop_
_entity.id
_entity.type
_entity.pdbx_description
1 polymer ?
#
loop_
_entity_poly.entity_id
_entity_poly.type
_entity_poly.pdbx_seq_one_letter_code
_entity_poly.pdbx_strand_id
1 'polypeptide(L)'
;MKLIELRKRNNLSNYFIITSFIIFQSCSSRPADAKPADAQHTKNSIELLRNDHRSKKISNDEYYLYLTFAIFSPESLPINYQGTVGPKDGTPVIMEVKRAFHTLNPENQKIIRQWIRPLPRKPTKRKP
;
A
#
# COMPACT_ATOMS: atom_id res chain seq x y z
N MET A 1 7.36 -11.58 -70.21
CA MET A 1 7.51 -10.48 -69.24
C MET A 1 6.32 -10.28 -68.28
N LYS A 2 5.16 -10.95 -68.45
CA LYS A 2 3.97 -10.76 -67.58
C LYS A 2 3.95 -11.56 -66.26
N LEU A 3 4.63 -12.71 -66.20
CA LEU A 3 4.60 -13.61 -65.02
C LEU A 3 5.37 -13.05 -63.81
N ILE A 4 6.46 -12.31 -64.05
CA ILE A 4 7.27 -11.70 -62.98
C ILE A 4 6.51 -10.53 -62.33
N GLU A 5 5.77 -9.74 -63.13
CA GLU A 5 4.93 -8.65 -62.61
C GLU A 5 3.76 -9.17 -61.78
N LEU A 6 3.12 -10.26 -62.20
CA LEU A 6 2.04 -10.90 -61.42
C LEU A 6 2.54 -11.41 -60.06
N ARG A 7 3.73 -12.04 -60.02
CA ARG A 7 4.35 -12.50 -58.76
C ARG A 7 4.71 -11.34 -57.84
N LYS A 8 5.21 -10.22 -58.39
CA LYS A 8 5.57 -9.03 -57.63
C LYS A 8 4.33 -8.32 -57.06
N ARG A 9 3.23 -8.25 -57.81
CA ARG A 9 1.96 -7.64 -57.38
C ARG A 9 1.27 -8.45 -56.29
N ASN A 10 1.31 -9.79 -56.37
CA ASN A 10 0.77 -10.66 -55.33
C ASN A 10 1.57 -10.58 -54.02
N ASN A 11 2.90 -10.48 -54.12
CA ASN A 11 3.77 -10.29 -52.97
C ASN A 11 3.61 -8.90 -52.36
N LEU A 12 3.46 -7.84 -53.16
CA LEU A 12 3.18 -6.49 -52.65
C LEU A 12 1.83 -6.44 -51.92
N SER A 13 0.80 -7.07 -52.48
CA SER A 13 -0.53 -7.19 -51.87
C SER A 13 -0.48 -7.94 -50.53
N ASN A 14 0.23 -9.07 -50.50
CA ASN A 14 0.42 -9.84 -49.26
C ASN A 14 1.22 -9.06 -48.21
N TYR A 15 2.26 -8.30 -48.60
CA TYR A 15 2.98 -7.42 -47.69
C TYR A 15 2.07 -6.34 -47.10
N PHE A 16 1.24 -5.70 -47.92
CA PHE A 16 0.26 -4.70 -47.46
C PHE A 16 -0.76 -5.29 -46.48
N ILE A 17 -1.29 -6.48 -46.75
CA ILE A 17 -2.22 -7.19 -45.87
C ILE A 17 -1.56 -7.51 -44.53
N ILE A 18 -0.33 -8.05 -44.53
CA ILE A 18 0.41 -8.36 -43.31
C ILE A 18 0.70 -7.09 -42.48
N THR A 19 1.14 -6.00 -43.12
CA THR A 19 1.37 -4.73 -42.40
C THR A 19 0.08 -4.14 -41.82
N SER A 20 -1.06 -4.27 -42.51
CA SER A 20 -2.35 -3.80 -41.99
C SER A 20 -2.83 -4.61 -40.77
N PHE A 21 -2.57 -5.92 -40.74
CA PHE A 21 -2.89 -6.78 -39.60
C PHE A 21 -2.04 -6.45 -38.35
N ILE A 22 -0.77 -6.09 -38.52
CA ILE A 22 0.12 -5.70 -37.41
C ILE A 22 -0.32 -4.37 -36.76
N ILE A 23 -0.81 -3.41 -37.56
CA ILE A 23 -1.29 -2.11 -37.06
C ILE A 23 -2.63 -2.28 -36.30
N PHE A 24 -3.51 -3.18 -36.76
CA PHE A 24 -4.80 -3.43 -36.09
C PHE A 24 -4.67 -4.17 -34.74
N GLN A 25 -3.63 -5.00 -34.54
CA GLN A 25 -3.40 -5.65 -33.23
C GLN A 25 -2.86 -4.68 -32.16
N SER A 26 -2.36 -3.50 -32.52
CA SER A 26 -1.90 -2.49 -31.54
C SER A 26 -3.05 -1.74 -30.84
N CYS A 27 -4.32 -2.05 -31.16
CA CYS A 27 -5.50 -1.47 -30.51
C CYS A 27 -6.43 -2.50 -29.85
N SER A 28 -5.98 -3.74 -29.62
CA SER A 28 -6.76 -4.75 -28.89
C SER A 28 -5.94 -5.47 -27.84
N SER A 29 -5.50 -4.71 -26.85
CA SER A 29 -5.35 -5.15 -25.47
C SER A 29 -4.95 -3.94 -24.65
N ARG A 30 -5.94 -3.10 -24.30
CA ARG A 30 -5.93 -2.67 -22.91
C ARG A 30 -6.08 -3.97 -22.14
N PRO A 31 -5.08 -4.43 -21.36
CA PRO A 31 -5.45 -5.34 -20.31
C PRO A 31 -6.61 -4.65 -19.58
N ALA A 32 -7.68 -5.40 -19.37
CA ALA A 32 -8.56 -5.09 -18.26
C ALA A 32 -7.71 -5.32 -16.99
N ASP A 33 -6.71 -4.46 -16.79
CA ASP A 33 -5.94 -4.38 -15.57
C ASP A 33 -6.93 -3.86 -14.55
N ALA A 34 -7.53 -4.85 -13.90
CA ALA A 34 -8.14 -4.81 -12.59
C ALA A 34 -7.93 -3.46 -11.93
N LYS A 35 -9.00 -2.67 -11.81
CA LYS A 35 -9.11 -1.50 -10.92
C LYS A 35 -8.23 -1.72 -9.67
N PRO A 36 -7.03 -1.12 -9.54
CA PRO A 36 -6.24 -1.28 -8.33
C PRO A 36 -6.20 0.10 -7.67
N ALA A 37 -7.32 0.58 -7.13
CA ALA A 37 -7.31 1.84 -6.35
C ALA A 37 -8.57 2.16 -5.56
N ASP A 38 -9.77 1.77 -6.03
CA ASP A 38 -11.00 2.36 -5.44
C ASP A 38 -11.42 1.71 -4.10
N ALA A 39 -11.04 0.45 -3.86
CA ALA A 39 -11.44 -0.26 -2.65
C ALA A 39 -10.49 -0.04 -1.45
N GLN A 40 -9.25 0.40 -1.68
CA GLN A 40 -8.30 0.71 -0.60
C GLN A 40 -8.53 2.13 -0.05
N HIS A 41 -8.95 3.09 -0.89
CA HIS A 41 -9.20 4.46 -0.44
C HIS A 41 -10.39 4.61 0.53
N THR A 42 -11.30 3.63 0.57
CA THR A 42 -12.49 3.68 1.43
C THR A 42 -12.26 3.16 2.84
N LYS A 43 -11.17 2.43 3.10
CA LYS A 43 -10.90 1.85 4.42
C LYS A 43 -10.04 2.79 5.26
N ASN A 44 -10.55 3.23 6.42
CA ASN A 44 -9.74 3.95 7.39
C ASN A 44 -8.82 2.97 8.13
N SER A 45 -7.52 3.09 7.91
CA SER A 45 -6.50 2.19 8.49
C SER A 45 -6.50 2.24 10.01
N ILE A 46 -6.67 3.42 10.61
CA ILE A 46 -6.63 3.63 12.06
C ILE A 46 -7.82 2.94 12.74
N GLU A 47 -9.01 3.11 12.18
CA GLU A 47 -10.23 2.48 12.69
C GLU A 47 -10.17 0.95 12.60
N LEU A 48 -9.68 0.43 11.47
CA LEU A 48 -9.51 -1.01 11.28
C LEU A 48 -8.52 -1.59 12.28
N LEU A 49 -7.37 -0.95 12.48
CA LEU A 49 -6.36 -1.36 13.47
C LEU A 49 -6.94 -1.35 14.89
N ARG A 50 -7.73 -0.33 15.25
CA ARG A 50 -8.40 -0.24 16.56
C ARG A 50 -9.40 -1.36 16.77
N ASN A 51 -10.20 -1.69 15.76
CA ASN A 51 -11.18 -2.77 15.84
C ASN A 51 -10.51 -4.14 15.96
N ASP A 52 -9.45 -4.39 15.18
CA ASP A 52 -8.69 -5.64 15.24
C ASP A 52 -7.92 -5.78 16.56
N HIS A 53 -7.42 -4.67 17.12
CA HIS A 53 -6.81 -4.66 18.45
C HIS A 53 -7.82 -4.95 19.57
N ARG A 54 -9.00 -4.30 19.54
CA ARG A 54 -10.10 -4.55 20.50
C ARG A 54 -10.58 -5.99 20.48
N SER A 55 -10.65 -6.59 19.30
CA SER A 55 -11.01 -7.99 19.10
C SER A 55 -9.85 -8.97 19.35
N LYS A 56 -8.67 -8.47 19.76
CA LYS A 56 -7.45 -9.24 20.06
C LYS A 56 -6.93 -10.04 18.86
N LYS A 57 -7.24 -9.62 17.64
CA LYS A 57 -6.74 -10.21 16.41
C LYS A 57 -5.28 -9.86 16.14
N ILE A 58 -4.84 -8.71 16.63
CA ILE A 58 -3.44 -8.28 16.64
C ILE A 58 -2.99 -7.97 18.07
N SER A 59 -1.71 -8.19 18.35
CA SER A 59 -1.11 -7.91 19.65
C SER A 59 -0.95 -6.40 19.92
N ASN A 60 -0.66 -6.03 21.17
CA ASN A 60 -0.31 -4.66 21.52
C ASN A 60 0.91 -4.17 20.71
N ASP A 61 1.95 -5.00 20.62
CA ASP A 61 3.19 -4.65 19.92
C ASP A 61 2.95 -4.37 18.44
N GLU A 62 2.20 -5.24 17.76
CA GLU A 62 1.81 -5.04 16.36
C GLU A 62 0.92 -3.81 16.19
N TYR A 63 -0.07 -3.63 17.07
CA TYR A 63 -0.99 -2.51 16.99
C TYR A 63 -0.27 -1.16 17.02
N TYR A 64 0.62 -0.93 17.99
CA TYR A 64 1.32 0.36 18.09
C TYR A 64 2.38 0.55 17.00
N LEU A 65 2.98 -0.54 16.51
CA LEU A 65 3.88 -0.49 15.35
C LEU A 65 3.10 -0.10 14.08
N TYR A 66 1.97 -0.75 13.81
CA TYR A 66 1.14 -0.47 12.65
C TYR A 66 0.48 0.91 12.71
N LEU A 67 0.08 1.39 13.88
CA LEU A 67 -0.32 2.80 14.03
C LEU A 67 0.79 3.77 13.63
N THR A 68 2.04 3.44 13.96
CA THR A 68 3.19 4.26 13.57
C THR A 68 3.39 4.24 12.06
N PHE A 69 3.34 3.06 11.43
CA PHE A 69 3.42 2.94 9.97
C PHE A 69 2.27 3.65 9.27
N ALA A 70 1.03 3.53 9.75
CA ALA A 70 -0.12 4.23 9.17
C ALA A 70 0.09 5.75 9.06
N ILE A 71 0.79 6.36 10.02
CA ILE A 71 1.05 7.80 10.03
C ILE A 71 2.30 8.18 9.22
N PHE A 72 3.40 7.43 9.34
CA PHE A 72 4.72 7.86 8.86
C PHE A 72 5.26 7.07 7.66
N SER A 73 4.76 5.86 7.44
CA SER A 73 5.20 4.94 6.38
C SER A 73 4.06 3.99 5.99
N PRO A 74 2.99 4.50 5.34
CA PRO A 74 1.80 3.70 5.03
C PRO A 74 2.10 2.49 4.13
N GLU A 75 3.14 2.58 3.30
CA GLU A 75 3.66 1.49 2.46
C GLU A 75 4.21 0.30 3.26
N SER A 76 4.63 0.53 4.51
CA SER A 76 5.12 -0.54 5.40
C SER A 76 4.00 -1.28 6.12
N LEU A 77 2.74 -0.85 5.98
CA LEU A 77 1.61 -1.59 6.54
C LEU A 77 1.36 -2.90 5.77
N PRO A 78 0.95 -3.97 6.47
CA PRO A 78 0.41 -5.15 5.81
C PRO A 78 -0.76 -4.76 4.89
N ILE A 79 -0.87 -5.45 3.75
CA ILE A 79 -1.81 -5.14 2.67
C ILE A 79 -3.26 -5.00 3.15
N ASN A 80 -3.66 -5.81 4.14
CA ASN A 80 -5.01 -5.79 4.71
C ASN A 80 -5.32 -4.56 5.59
N TYR A 81 -4.29 -3.79 5.99
CA TYR A 81 -4.41 -2.56 6.77
C TYR A 81 -4.09 -1.29 5.96
N GLN A 82 -3.63 -1.42 4.72
CA GLN A 82 -3.39 -0.29 3.83
C GLN A 82 -4.70 0.41 3.46
N GLY A 83 -4.73 1.72 3.63
CA GLY A 83 -5.93 2.54 3.47
C GLY A 83 -5.66 4.00 3.75
N THR A 84 -6.71 4.77 3.97
CA THR A 84 -6.60 6.20 4.29
C THR A 84 -6.50 6.43 5.80
N VAL A 85 -5.85 7.52 6.18
CA VAL A 85 -5.85 8.05 7.54
C VAL A 85 -6.75 9.28 7.57
N GLY A 86 -7.61 9.38 8.58
CA GLY A 86 -8.50 10.53 8.72
C GLY A 86 -7.68 11.81 8.95
N PRO A 87 -8.14 12.98 8.44
CA PRO A 87 -7.38 14.23 8.50
C PRO A 87 -7.08 14.72 9.93
N LYS A 88 -7.77 14.20 10.95
CA LYS A 88 -7.61 14.56 12.36
C LYS A 88 -7.03 13.44 13.24
N ASP A 89 -6.63 12.33 12.63
CA ASP A 89 -6.18 11.14 13.38
C ASP A 89 -4.70 11.20 13.77
N GLY A 90 -3.88 12.00 13.09
CA GLY A 90 -2.43 12.04 13.30
C GLY A 90 -2.01 12.33 14.75
N THR A 91 -2.36 13.51 15.28
CA THR A 91 -1.96 13.91 16.64
C THR A 91 -2.48 12.94 17.72
N PRO A 92 -3.76 12.53 17.73
CA PRO A 92 -4.25 11.52 18.67
C PRO A 92 -3.47 10.21 18.61
N VAL A 93 -3.22 9.68 17.41
CA VAL A 93 -2.48 8.42 17.22
C VAL A 93 -1.05 8.53 17.73
N ILE A 94 -0.34 9.61 17.38
CA ILE A 94 1.04 9.85 17.85
C ILE A 94 1.07 9.91 19.38
N MET A 95 0.11 10.59 20.01
CA MET A 95 0.02 10.68 21.47
C MET A 95 -0.29 9.33 22.13
N GLU A 96 -1.11 8.50 21.48
CA GLU A 96 -1.40 7.14 21.90
C GLU A 96 -0.13 6.28 21.93
N VAL A 97 0.61 6.25 20.81
CA VAL A 97 1.88 5.52 20.68
C VAL A 97 2.91 6.02 21.70
N LYS A 98 3.04 7.35 21.86
CA LYS A 98 3.94 7.96 22.86
C LYS A 98 3.70 7.49 24.29
N ARG A 99 2.42 7.29 24.67
CA ARG A 99 2.04 6.84 26.02
C ARG A 99 2.32 5.36 26.21
N ALA A 100 2.09 4.54 25.19
CA ALA A 100 2.31 3.10 25.22
C ALA A 100 3.77 2.69 25.00
N PHE A 101 4.62 3.59 24.51
CA PHE A 101 5.98 3.30 24.06
C PHE A 101 6.80 2.39 24.99
N HIS A 102 6.77 2.63 26.31
CA HIS A 102 7.58 1.88 27.28
C HIS A 102 7.04 0.49 27.61
N THR A 103 5.83 0.15 27.17
CA THR A 103 5.25 -1.19 27.33
C THR A 103 5.52 -2.09 26.13
N LEU A 104 6.10 -1.55 25.05
CA LEU A 104 6.38 -2.29 23.82
C LEU A 104 7.68 -3.08 23.93
N ASN A 105 7.83 -4.11 23.11
CA ASN A 105 9.10 -4.83 23.01
C ASN A 105 10.27 -3.92 22.53
N PRO A 106 11.53 -4.28 22.82
CA PRO A 106 12.69 -3.43 22.49
C PRO A 106 12.90 -3.15 21.00
N GLU A 107 12.58 -4.11 20.12
CA GLU A 107 12.72 -3.94 18.67
C GLU A 107 11.72 -2.91 18.14
N ASN A 108 10.45 -3.01 18.52
CA ASN A 108 9.43 -2.04 18.15
C ASN A 108 9.74 -0.66 18.75
N GLN A 109 10.27 -0.60 19.97
CA GLN A 109 10.76 0.66 20.55
C GLN A 109 11.87 1.30 19.69
N LYS A 110 12.81 0.51 19.17
CA LYS A 110 13.89 1.00 18.31
C LYS A 110 13.35 1.54 17.00
N ILE A 111 12.41 0.82 16.38
CA ILE A 111 11.76 1.22 15.13
C ILE A 111 10.97 2.51 15.34
N ILE A 112 10.07 2.55 16.32
CA ILE A 112 9.18 3.70 16.58
C ILE A 112 9.97 4.99 16.92
N ARG A 113 11.13 4.89 17.59
CA ARG A 113 11.98 6.05 17.92
C ARG A 113 12.48 6.81 16.70
N GLN A 114 12.49 6.20 15.51
CA GLN A 114 12.89 6.86 14.28
C GLN A 114 11.93 8.00 13.89
N TRP A 115 10.66 7.91 14.28
CA TRP A 115 9.63 8.91 13.94
C TRP A 115 9.05 9.61 15.17
N ILE A 116 8.91 8.91 16.30
CA ILE A 116 8.20 9.40 17.48
C ILE A 116 9.15 9.47 18.67
N ARG A 117 9.41 10.69 19.17
CA ARG A 117 10.08 10.90 20.46
C ARG A 117 9.15 10.45 21.61
N PRO A 118 9.52 9.44 22.41
CA PRO A 118 8.65 8.92 23.46
C PRO A 118 8.54 9.89 24.64
N LEU A 119 7.46 9.76 25.40
CA LEU A 119 7.33 10.47 26.67
C LEU A 119 8.31 9.89 27.70
N PRO A 120 8.74 10.69 28.70
CA PRO A 120 9.53 10.14 29.81
C PRO A 120 8.76 9.01 30.51
N ARG A 121 9.49 8.01 31.02
CA ARG A 121 8.88 6.94 31.82
C ARG A 121 8.17 7.55 33.01
N LYS A 122 6.95 7.11 33.28
CA LYS A 122 6.26 7.50 34.52
C LYS A 122 7.11 7.02 35.70
N PRO A 123 7.35 7.88 36.70
CA PRO A 123 8.06 7.46 37.89
C PRO A 123 7.27 6.34 38.57
N THR A 124 7.96 5.25 38.93
CA THR A 124 7.39 4.23 39.80
C THR A 124 7.08 4.91 41.13
N LYS A 125 5.85 4.82 41.63
CA LYS A 125 5.48 5.41 42.93
C LYS A 125 6.55 4.98 43.96
N ARG A 126 7.12 5.95 44.68
CA ARG A 126 8.00 5.66 45.81
C ARG A 126 7.20 4.77 46.77
N LYS A 127 7.79 3.64 47.19
CA LYS A 127 7.16 2.77 48.18
C LYS A 127 6.87 3.62 49.44
N PRO A 128 5.70 3.42 50.08
CA PRO A 128 5.36 4.12 51.32
C PRO A 128 6.38 3.83 52.41
#